data_AF-W9R035-F1
#
_entry.id   AF-W9R035-F1
#
_cell.length_a   1.000
_cell.length_b   1.000
_cell.length_c   1.000
_cell.angle_alpha   90.00
_cell.angle_beta   90.00
_cell.angle_gamma   90.00
#
_symmetry.space_group_name_H-M   'P 1'
#
loop_
_entity.id
_entity.type
_entity.pdbx_description
1 polymer ?
#
loop_
_entity_poly.entity_id
_entity_poly.type
_entity_poly.pdbx_seq_one_letter_code
_entity_poly.pdbx_strand_id
1 'polypeptide(L)'
;MASKLLPLRRLWRLSKLPPPSSFSSSSYGSYSSLLVLDASRDLCISDVAAQRPCYSVASRSFCSRPLNLDESSQGPAAIDYRSLLQEGEFHRLADSTIHDLQEKFEEYGDLVQVDGFDIDYGNEVLTLKLGELGTYVLNKQTPNRQIWLSSPVSGPYRFDWDPSAQAWIYRRNKANLLKLLEREMKQLCGEPLNLS
;
A
#
# COMPACT_ATOMS: atom_id res chain seq x y z
N MET A 1 -35.87 -44.91 -36.36
CA MET A 1 -36.71 -43.99 -37.14
C MET A 1 -36.91 -42.71 -36.35
N ALA A 2 -36.83 -41.57 -37.04
CA ALA A 2 -37.27 -40.23 -36.65
C ALA A 2 -36.50 -39.47 -35.53
N SER A 3 -35.54 -38.68 -36.01
CA SER A 3 -34.96 -37.46 -35.45
C SER A 3 -36.01 -36.36 -35.15
N LYS A 4 -35.65 -35.38 -34.31
CA LYS A 4 -35.82 -33.90 -34.49
C LYS A 4 -35.56 -33.19 -33.14
N LEU A 5 -34.50 -32.39 -32.95
CA LEU A 5 -34.20 -31.01 -33.39
C LEU A 5 -34.21 -30.05 -32.16
N LEU A 6 -33.05 -29.43 -31.92
CA LEU A 6 -32.82 -28.33 -30.97
C LEU A 6 -33.44 -27.01 -31.47
N PRO A 7 -33.75 -26.05 -30.58
CA PRO A 7 -33.80 -24.64 -30.95
C PRO A 7 -32.61 -23.86 -30.35
N LEU A 8 -31.74 -23.38 -31.24
CA LEU A 8 -30.88 -22.21 -31.02
C LEU A 8 -31.73 -20.94 -31.14
N ARG A 9 -31.73 -20.04 -30.14
CA ARG A 9 -31.93 -18.59 -30.37
C ARG A 9 -31.11 -17.73 -29.40
N ARG A 10 -30.10 -17.07 -30.00
CA ARG A 10 -29.39 -15.87 -29.52
C ARG A 10 -30.39 -14.73 -29.25
N LEU A 11 -30.23 -14.02 -28.14
CA LEU A 11 -30.67 -12.63 -28.00
C LEU A 11 -29.59 -11.84 -27.25
N TRP A 12 -28.81 -11.07 -28.00
CA TRP A 12 -27.97 -9.99 -27.49
C TRP A 12 -28.87 -8.78 -27.20
N ARG A 13 -28.86 -8.24 -25.98
CA ARG A 13 -29.40 -6.91 -25.69
C ARG A 13 -28.24 -5.93 -25.55
N LEU A 14 -28.16 -5.03 -26.53
CA LEU A 14 -27.32 -3.85 -26.57
C LEU A 14 -28.17 -2.60 -26.28
N SER A 15 -27.48 -1.52 -25.88
CA SER A 15 -27.92 -0.13 -25.65
C SER A 15 -28.36 0.20 -24.20
N LYS A 16 -27.91 1.28 -23.55
CA LYS A 16 -27.45 2.60 -24.03
C LYS A 16 -26.41 3.23 -23.09
N LEU A 17 -25.37 3.84 -23.65
CA LEU A 17 -24.51 4.85 -23.02
C LEU A 17 -24.93 6.25 -23.53
N PRO A 18 -24.86 7.31 -22.70
CA PRO A 18 -25.03 8.70 -23.16
C PRO A 18 -23.72 9.29 -23.73
N PRO A 19 -23.81 10.33 -24.60
CA PRO A 19 -22.68 10.90 -25.34
C PRO A 19 -21.86 11.94 -24.55
N PRO A 20 -20.61 12.24 -24.98
CA PRO A 20 -19.79 13.31 -24.43
C PRO A 20 -20.14 14.67 -25.05
N SER A 21 -20.17 15.71 -24.24
CA SER A 21 -20.27 17.10 -24.68
C SER A 21 -18.87 17.72 -24.84
N SER A 22 -18.53 18.10 -26.07
CA SER A 22 -17.38 18.95 -26.40
C SER A 22 -17.84 20.39 -26.59
N PHE A 23 -17.15 21.35 -25.97
CA PHE A 23 -17.11 22.75 -26.43
C PHE A 23 -15.66 23.24 -26.38
N SER A 24 -15.23 23.85 -27.48
CA SER A 24 -13.87 24.35 -27.71
C SER A 24 -13.70 25.82 -27.35
N SER A 25 -12.49 26.14 -26.87
CA SER A 25 -11.64 27.34 -26.97
C SER A 25 -12.21 28.76 -27.14
N SER A 26 -11.68 29.69 -26.33
CA SER A 26 -10.93 30.85 -26.86
C SER A 26 -9.92 31.40 -25.84
N SER A 27 -8.94 32.13 -26.35
CA SER A 27 -7.58 32.36 -25.83
C SER A 27 -7.34 33.74 -25.19
N TYR A 28 -6.14 33.87 -24.60
CA TYR A 28 -5.32 35.08 -24.33
C TYR A 28 -5.56 35.95 -23.08
N GLY A 29 -4.46 36.23 -22.37
CA GLY A 29 -4.34 37.33 -21.41
C GLY A 29 -3.27 37.09 -20.34
N SER A 30 -2.02 37.46 -20.63
CA SER A 30 -0.95 37.65 -19.64
C SER A 30 -1.24 38.85 -18.72
N TYR A 31 -0.33 39.08 -17.76
CA TYR A 31 -0.02 40.32 -17.01
C TYR A 31 -0.23 40.26 -15.48
N SER A 32 0.87 39.95 -14.79
CA SER A 32 1.52 40.70 -13.69
C SER A 32 0.68 41.53 -12.69
N SER A 33 0.77 41.11 -11.42
CA SER A 33 1.47 41.82 -10.32
C SER A 33 1.08 43.24 -9.87
N LEU A 34 1.13 43.39 -8.53
CA LEU A 34 1.31 44.57 -7.67
C LEU A 34 0.03 45.27 -7.14
N LEU A 35 -0.22 45.16 -5.81
CA LEU A 35 0.01 46.19 -4.76
C LEU A 35 -1.17 47.21 -4.70
N VAL A 36 -1.70 47.75 -3.59
CA VAL A 36 -1.23 47.96 -2.21
C VAL A 36 -2.34 48.72 -1.43
N LEU A 37 -2.13 48.88 -0.10
CA LEU A 37 -2.78 49.84 0.84
C LEU A 37 -4.25 49.54 1.24
N ASP A 38 -4.71 49.75 2.47
CA ASP A 38 -4.09 50.35 3.65
C ASP A 38 -4.82 49.86 4.91
N ALA A 39 -4.09 49.92 6.02
CA ALA A 39 -4.58 49.75 7.37
C ALA A 39 -5.34 50.99 7.85
N SER A 40 -6.28 50.82 8.79
CA SER A 40 -6.37 51.72 9.96
C SER A 40 -7.28 51.13 11.05
N ARG A 41 -6.67 51.05 12.25
CA ARG A 41 -7.27 50.98 13.59
C ARG A 41 -8.00 52.32 13.88
N ASP A 42 -8.92 52.55 14.82
CA ASP A 42 -9.27 51.97 16.12
C ASP A 42 -10.56 52.67 16.66
N LEU A 43 -11.15 52.14 17.75
CA LEU A 43 -12.07 52.76 18.75
C LEU A 43 -13.63 52.64 18.67
N CYS A 44 -14.12 51.63 19.41
CA CYS A 44 -15.14 51.57 20.49
C CYS A 44 -16.56 52.22 20.46
N ILE A 45 -17.55 51.29 20.52
CA ILE A 45 -18.68 51.07 21.48
C ILE A 45 -19.92 51.99 21.52
N SER A 46 -21.07 51.32 21.31
CA SER A 46 -22.43 51.36 21.94
C SER A 46 -23.51 51.46 20.83
N ASP A 47 -24.65 50.75 20.80
CA ASP A 47 -25.38 49.90 21.73
C ASP A 47 -26.46 49.09 20.95
N VAL A 48 -27.00 48.03 21.56
CA VAL A 48 -28.30 47.36 21.30
C VAL A 48 -28.54 46.46 20.05
N ALA A 49 -28.74 45.18 20.37
CA ALA A 49 -29.67 44.16 19.80
C ALA A 49 -29.29 43.32 18.56
N ALA A 50 -29.75 42.05 18.66
CA ALA A 50 -29.95 41.03 17.63
C ALA A 50 -28.82 40.00 17.35
N GLN A 51 -28.78 38.99 18.21
CA GLN A 51 -28.70 37.55 17.91
C GLN A 51 -28.13 37.11 16.54
N ARG A 52 -26.88 36.60 16.52
CA ARG A 52 -26.44 35.51 15.61
C ARG A 52 -25.35 34.65 16.29
N PRO A 53 -25.38 33.30 16.17
CA PRO A 53 -24.38 32.44 16.81
C PRO A 53 -23.05 32.50 16.05
N CYS A 54 -21.97 32.78 16.78
CA CYS A 54 -20.60 32.66 16.29
C CYS A 54 -20.17 31.20 16.35
N TYR A 55 -19.95 30.57 15.19
CA TYR A 55 -19.18 29.33 15.14
C TYR A 55 -17.71 29.70 15.34
N SER A 56 -17.21 29.43 16.54
CA SER A 56 -15.81 29.56 16.92
C SER A 56 -14.94 28.72 15.99
N VAL A 57 -14.22 29.35 15.05
CA VAL A 57 -13.06 28.73 14.41
C VAL A 57 -12.00 28.63 15.50
N ALA A 58 -11.86 27.41 16.05
CA ALA A 58 -10.81 27.07 16.99
C ALA A 58 -9.46 27.34 16.33
N SER A 59 -8.86 28.49 16.63
CA SER A 59 -7.49 28.79 16.25
C SER A 59 -6.60 27.81 17.00
N ARG A 60 -6.17 26.75 16.31
CA ARG A 60 -5.22 25.78 16.84
C ARG A 60 -3.86 26.48 16.99
N SER A 61 -3.68 27.13 18.13
CA SER A 61 -2.38 27.60 18.58
C SER A 61 -1.48 26.37 18.73
N PHE A 62 -0.54 26.22 17.80
CA PHE A 62 0.60 25.32 17.98
C PHE A 62 1.38 25.83 19.18
N CYS A 63 1.20 25.18 20.32
CA CYS A 63 1.97 25.45 21.53
C CYS A 63 3.42 25.05 21.27
N SER A 64 4.28 26.01 20.90
CA SER A 64 5.73 25.88 21.01
C SER A 64 6.11 25.90 22.49
N ARG A 65 5.91 24.78 23.19
CA ARG A 65 6.55 24.55 24.48
C ARG A 65 7.94 23.97 24.21
N PRO A 66 9.04 24.59 24.69
CA PRO A 66 10.33 23.95 24.65
C PRO A 66 10.28 22.78 25.63
N LEU A 67 10.25 21.56 25.08
CA LEU A 67 10.37 20.35 25.87
C LEU A 67 11.82 20.28 26.37
N ASN A 68 12.00 20.35 27.69
CA ASN A 68 13.21 19.85 28.32
C ASN A 68 13.30 18.36 27.94
N LEU A 69 14.28 18.07 27.09
CA LEU A 69 14.56 16.73 26.58
C LEU A 69 15.25 15.96 27.70
N ASP A 70 14.48 15.19 28.47
CA ASP A 70 15.04 14.09 29.23
C ASP A 70 15.37 12.95 28.24
N GLU A 71 16.66 12.68 28.10
CA GLU A 71 17.26 11.77 27.14
C GLU A 71 17.03 10.31 27.53
N SER A 72 15.78 9.85 27.41
CA SER A 72 15.44 8.42 27.53
C SER A 72 14.31 7.95 26.61
N SER A 73 13.84 8.81 25.72
CA SER A 73 12.84 8.46 24.70
C SER A 73 13.50 8.27 23.33
N GLN A 74 14.29 7.21 23.17
CA GLN A 74 14.69 6.75 21.84
C GLN A 74 13.44 6.22 21.11
N GLY A 75 12.70 7.13 20.46
CA GLY A 75 11.91 6.74 19.30
C GLY A 75 12.83 5.99 18.32
N PRO A 76 12.32 4.98 17.57
CA PRO A 76 13.17 4.23 16.66
C PRO A 76 13.87 5.22 15.74
N ALA A 77 15.20 5.27 15.81
CA ALA A 77 16.01 6.19 15.02
C ALA A 77 15.56 6.09 13.55
N ALA A 78 15.34 7.23 12.90
CA ALA A 78 15.04 7.26 11.48
C ALA A 78 16.26 6.69 10.74
N ILE A 79 16.15 5.45 10.25
CA ILE A 79 17.26 4.76 9.59
C ILE A 79 17.32 5.22 8.14
N ASP A 80 18.50 5.65 7.71
CA ASP A 80 18.76 5.90 6.29
C ASP A 80 18.97 4.57 5.56
N TYR A 81 17.89 4.06 4.97
CA TYR A 81 17.95 2.83 4.20
C TYR A 81 18.91 2.93 3.00
N ARG A 82 19.16 4.14 2.48
CA ARG A 82 20.07 4.35 1.34
C ARG A 82 21.53 4.12 1.69
N SER A 83 21.92 4.29 2.94
CA SER A 83 23.29 4.03 3.37
C SER A 83 23.55 2.55 3.69
N LEU A 84 22.51 1.77 4.00
CA LEU A 84 22.65 0.38 4.45
C LEU A 84 22.74 -0.64 3.30
N LEU A 85 22.10 -0.34 2.17
CA LEU A 85 22.09 -1.23 1.01
C LEU A 85 22.11 -0.38 -0.25
N GLN A 86 22.96 -0.71 -1.22
CA GLN A 86 23.00 0.00 -2.51
C GLN A 86 21.77 -0.36 -3.35
N GLU A 87 21.31 0.55 -4.21
CA GLU A 87 20.04 0.37 -4.96
C GLU A 87 20.08 -0.81 -5.92
N GLY A 88 21.15 -0.93 -6.70
CA GLY A 88 21.34 -2.09 -7.58
C GLY A 88 21.32 -3.41 -6.80
N GLU A 89 22.01 -3.46 -5.67
CA GLU A 89 22.04 -4.66 -4.80
C GLU A 89 20.66 -4.99 -4.23
N PHE A 90 19.91 -3.99 -3.77
CA PHE A 90 18.53 -4.18 -3.32
C PHE A 90 17.66 -4.80 -4.42
N HIS A 91 17.70 -4.25 -5.64
CA HIS A 91 16.93 -4.80 -6.76
C HIS A 91 17.29 -6.25 -7.03
N ARG A 92 18.59 -6.56 -7.15
CA ARG A 92 19.05 -7.93 -7.40
C ARG A 92 18.59 -8.90 -6.33
N LEU A 93 18.74 -8.54 -5.04
CA LEU A 93 18.35 -9.40 -3.93
C LEU A 93 16.83 -9.58 -3.84
N ALA A 94 16.07 -8.49 -3.97
CA ALA A 94 14.61 -8.52 -3.87
C ALA A 94 13.99 -9.27 -5.05
N ASP A 95 14.47 -9.03 -6.27
CA ASP A 95 13.99 -9.72 -7.47
C ASP A 95 14.31 -11.21 -7.41
N SER A 96 15.53 -11.59 -7.00
CA SER A 96 15.88 -13.01 -6.77
C SER A 96 14.97 -13.64 -5.73
N THR A 97 14.79 -13.00 -4.57
CA THR A 97 13.95 -13.55 -3.49
C THR A 97 12.51 -13.76 -3.95
N ILE A 98 11.93 -12.79 -4.65
CA ILE A 98 10.55 -12.87 -5.11
C ILE A 98 10.39 -13.94 -6.19
N HIS A 99 11.34 -14.04 -7.11
CA HIS A 99 11.36 -15.09 -8.13
C HIS A 99 11.46 -16.49 -7.51
N ASP A 100 12.38 -16.69 -6.57
CA ASP A 100 12.55 -17.97 -5.88
C ASP A 100 11.28 -18.34 -5.08
N LEU A 101 10.65 -17.36 -4.43
CA LEU A 101 9.36 -17.57 -3.75
C LEU A 101 8.26 -17.95 -4.74
N GLN A 102 8.21 -17.32 -5.90
CA GLN A 102 7.22 -17.62 -6.94
C GLN A 102 7.36 -19.09 -7.37
N GLU A 103 8.55 -19.52 -7.76
CA GLU A 103 8.83 -20.90 -8.17
C GLU A 103 8.44 -21.90 -7.07
N LYS A 104 8.83 -21.62 -5.81
CA LYS A 104 8.51 -22.49 -4.68
C LYS A 104 7.01 -22.58 -4.39
N PHE A 105 6.28 -21.49 -4.55
CA PHE A 105 4.83 -21.51 -4.38
C PHE A 105 4.12 -22.21 -5.54
N GLU A 106 4.60 -22.09 -6.79
CA GLU A 106 4.09 -22.86 -7.92
C GLU A 106 4.25 -24.37 -7.68
N GLU A 107 5.46 -24.80 -7.30
CA GLU A 107 5.73 -26.20 -6.91
C GLU A 107 4.83 -26.67 -5.75
N TYR A 108 4.60 -25.81 -4.76
CA TYR A 108 3.76 -26.13 -3.61
C TYR A 108 2.27 -26.24 -3.97
N GLY A 109 1.79 -25.42 -4.92
CA GLY A 109 0.43 -25.48 -5.44
C GLY A 109 0.12 -26.82 -6.13
N ASP A 110 1.11 -27.43 -6.78
CA ASP A 110 0.98 -28.76 -7.37
C ASP A 110 0.89 -29.88 -6.32
N LEU A 111 1.49 -29.65 -5.14
CA LEU A 111 1.49 -30.62 -4.03
C LEU A 111 0.22 -30.53 -3.17
N VAL A 112 -0.25 -29.32 -2.89
CA VAL A 112 -1.39 -29.08 -2.02
C VAL A 112 -2.65 -28.84 -2.85
N GLN A 113 -3.66 -29.70 -2.67
CA GLN A 113 -4.97 -29.55 -3.32
C GLN A 113 -5.84 -28.49 -2.62
N VAL A 114 -5.43 -27.23 -2.71
CA VAL A 114 -6.25 -26.08 -2.24
C VAL A 114 -7.14 -25.59 -3.38
N ASP A 115 -8.45 -25.56 -3.17
CA ASP A 115 -9.38 -24.98 -4.14
C ASP A 115 -9.17 -23.46 -4.22
N GLY A 116 -9.03 -22.93 -5.44
CA GLY A 116 -8.71 -21.53 -5.67
C GLY A 116 -7.25 -21.13 -5.36
N PHE A 117 -6.32 -22.09 -5.38
CA PHE A 117 -4.89 -21.79 -5.41
C PHE A 117 -4.52 -21.06 -6.71
N ASP A 118 -3.88 -19.91 -6.60
CA ASP A 118 -3.44 -19.11 -7.75
C ASP A 118 -2.28 -18.21 -7.33
N ILE A 119 -1.33 -18.01 -8.25
CA ILE A 119 -0.16 -17.18 -8.04
C ILE A 119 0.02 -16.24 -9.22
N ASP A 120 0.17 -14.95 -8.91
CA ASP A 120 0.32 -13.90 -9.91
C ASP A 120 1.47 -12.97 -9.50
N TYR A 121 2.40 -12.74 -10.42
CA TYR A 121 3.49 -11.79 -10.24
C TYR A 121 3.41 -10.71 -11.31
N GLY A 122 3.17 -9.47 -10.87
CA GLY A 122 3.04 -8.33 -11.76
C GLY A 122 3.30 -7.02 -11.02
N ASN A 123 3.87 -6.04 -11.73
CA ASN A 123 4.14 -4.72 -11.17
C ASN A 123 4.94 -4.75 -9.85
N GLU A 124 5.91 -5.67 -9.74
CA GLU A 124 6.74 -5.87 -8.54
C GLU A 124 5.95 -6.33 -7.29
N VAL A 125 4.75 -6.87 -7.51
CA VAL A 125 3.86 -7.43 -6.49
C VAL A 125 3.61 -8.91 -6.81
N LEU A 126 3.95 -9.79 -5.86
CA LEU A 126 3.62 -11.20 -5.89
C LEU A 126 2.36 -11.44 -5.03
N THR A 127 1.32 -11.97 -5.65
CA THR A 127 0.05 -12.29 -5.00
C THR A 127 -0.15 -13.80 -5.00
N LEU A 128 -0.29 -14.38 -3.82
CA LEU A 128 -0.60 -15.80 -3.62
C LEU A 128 -2.00 -15.92 -3.02
N LYS A 129 -2.92 -16.55 -3.75
CA LYS A 129 -4.29 -16.84 -3.32
C LYS A 129 -4.36 -18.28 -2.88
N LEU A 130 -4.97 -18.53 -1.72
CA LEU A 130 -5.17 -19.86 -1.14
C LEU A 130 -6.67 -20.13 -0.94
N GLY A 131 -7.50 -19.68 -1.89
CA GLY A 131 -8.96 -19.78 -1.79
C GLY A 131 -9.52 -19.14 -0.51
N GLU A 132 -10.28 -19.92 0.26
CA GLU A 132 -10.91 -19.48 1.51
C GLU A 132 -9.91 -19.25 2.65
N LEU A 133 -8.67 -19.75 2.54
CA LEU A 133 -7.63 -19.56 3.56
C LEU A 133 -7.04 -18.14 3.53
N GLY A 134 -7.29 -17.39 2.45
CA GLY A 134 -6.94 -15.98 2.32
C GLY A 134 -5.96 -15.68 1.18
N THR A 135 -5.39 -14.48 1.21
CA THR A 135 -4.49 -13.99 0.16
C THR A 135 -3.27 -13.32 0.77
N TYR A 136 -2.11 -13.75 0.31
CA TYR A 136 -0.81 -13.19 0.61
C TYR A 136 -0.43 -12.20 -0.47
N VAL A 137 0.11 -11.05 -0.06
CA VAL A 137 0.62 -10.03 -1.00
C VAL A 137 2.01 -9.64 -0.57
N LEU A 138 3.00 -9.92 -1.42
CA LEU A 138 4.38 -9.48 -1.27
C LEU A 138 4.66 -8.36 -2.25
N ASN A 139 5.21 -7.24 -1.78
CA ASN A 139 5.46 -6.07 -2.60
C ASN A 139 6.90 -5.58 -2.43
N LYS A 140 7.62 -5.41 -3.55
CA LYS A 140 8.95 -4.80 -3.56
C LYS A 140 8.82 -3.28 -3.39
N GLN A 141 9.33 -2.77 -2.26
CA GLN A 141 9.24 -1.36 -1.91
C GLN A 141 10.58 -0.66 -2.11
N THR A 142 10.87 -0.34 -3.37
CA THR A 142 12.12 0.30 -3.82
C THR A 142 12.53 1.55 -3.04
N PRO A 143 11.65 2.52 -2.76
CA PRO A 143 12.06 3.74 -2.04
C PRO A 143 12.62 3.46 -0.64
N ASN A 144 12.12 2.42 0.01
CA ASN A 144 12.51 2.04 1.38
C ASN A 144 13.51 0.88 1.41
N ARG A 145 13.80 0.24 0.27
CA ARG A 145 14.62 -0.96 0.14
C ARG A 145 14.11 -2.10 1.02
N GLN A 146 12.81 -2.32 0.96
CA GLN A 146 12.10 -3.31 1.77
C GLN A 146 11.30 -4.26 0.90
N ILE A 147 10.98 -5.42 1.47
CA ILE A 147 9.89 -6.27 1.00
C ILE A 147 8.76 -6.14 2.01
N TRP A 148 7.57 -5.76 1.54
CA TRP A 148 6.38 -5.72 2.37
C TRP A 148 5.56 -6.98 2.15
N LEU A 149 5.01 -7.52 3.23
CA LEU A 149 4.15 -8.69 3.21
C LEU A 149 2.82 -8.32 3.86
N SER A 150 1.72 -8.62 3.21
CA SER A 150 0.39 -8.71 3.82
C SER A 150 0.06 -10.19 3.98
N SER A 151 0.02 -10.68 5.22
CA SER A 151 -0.42 -12.04 5.55
C SER A 151 -1.88 -12.03 6.03
N PRO A 152 -2.72 -12.97 5.58
CA PRO A 152 -4.07 -13.16 6.13
C PRO A 152 -4.05 -13.68 7.58
N VAL A 153 -2.93 -14.26 8.04
CA VAL A 153 -2.78 -14.82 9.39
C VAL A 153 -2.21 -13.80 10.35
N SER A 154 -1.10 -13.17 9.97
CA SER A 154 -0.29 -12.36 10.88
C SER A 154 -0.32 -10.86 10.57
N GLY A 155 -0.98 -10.45 9.48
CA GLY A 155 -1.13 -9.07 9.08
C GLY A 155 0.11 -8.50 8.35
N PRO A 156 0.35 -7.19 8.43
CA PRO A 156 1.38 -6.53 7.64
C PRO A 156 2.79 -6.61 8.27
N TYR A 157 3.78 -6.92 7.45
CA TYR A 157 5.20 -6.94 7.78
C TYR A 157 6.00 -6.09 6.80
N ARG A 158 7.13 -5.56 7.28
CA ARG A 158 8.10 -4.83 6.46
C ARG A 158 9.48 -5.41 6.74
N PHE A 159 10.06 -6.08 5.78
CA PHE A 159 11.34 -6.75 5.93
C PHE A 159 12.46 -5.88 5.36
N ASP A 160 13.52 -5.76 6.15
CA ASP A 160 14.77 -5.14 5.77
C ASP A 160 15.79 -6.23 5.47
N TRP A 161 16.66 -6.01 4.48
CA TRP A 161 17.79 -6.91 4.26
C TRP A 161 18.80 -6.77 5.41
N ASP A 162 19.18 -7.89 6.00
CA ASP A 162 20.27 -7.99 6.96
C ASP A 162 21.49 -8.64 6.28
N PRO A 163 22.56 -7.87 5.97
CA PRO A 163 23.76 -8.40 5.35
C PRO A 163 24.50 -9.44 6.20
N SER A 164 24.36 -9.40 7.53
CA SER A 164 25.03 -10.37 8.42
C SER A 164 24.30 -11.72 8.42
N ALA A 165 22.97 -11.71 8.38
CA ALA A 165 22.16 -12.92 8.30
C ALA A 165 21.92 -13.40 6.85
N GLN A 166 22.25 -12.57 5.86
CA GLN A 166 21.89 -12.77 4.44
C GLN A 166 20.40 -13.09 4.28
N ALA A 167 19.56 -12.31 4.95
CA ALA A 167 18.12 -12.60 5.01
C ALA A 167 17.26 -11.35 5.19
N TRP A 168 15.99 -11.47 4.80
CA TRP A 168 14.95 -10.49 5.02
C TRP A 168 14.39 -10.60 6.44
N ILE A 169 14.67 -9.60 7.28
CA ILE A 169 14.34 -9.58 8.71
C ILE A 169 13.40 -8.44 9.04
N TYR A 170 12.32 -8.74 9.77
CA TYR A 170 11.46 -7.71 10.35
C TYR A 170 12.07 -7.19 11.65
N ARG A 171 12.48 -5.93 11.67
CA ARG A 171 13.23 -5.36 12.80
C ARG A 171 12.49 -5.38 14.14
N ARG A 172 11.16 -5.28 14.13
CA ARG A 172 10.35 -5.14 15.36
C ARG A 172 10.35 -6.42 16.20
N ASN A 173 10.20 -7.58 15.56
CA ASN A 173 10.11 -8.87 16.26
C ASN A 173 11.18 -9.88 15.82
N LYS A 174 12.13 -9.45 14.97
CA LYS A 174 13.22 -10.26 14.42
C LYS A 174 12.74 -11.47 13.61
N ALA A 175 11.51 -11.45 13.09
CA ALA A 175 11.01 -12.49 12.21
C ALA A 175 11.78 -12.52 10.89
N ASN A 176 12.10 -13.71 10.41
CA ASN A 176 12.67 -13.95 9.09
C ASN A 176 11.53 -14.22 8.09
N LEU A 177 11.58 -13.60 6.91
CA LEU A 177 10.55 -13.70 5.88
C LEU A 177 10.25 -15.16 5.49
N LEU A 178 11.28 -15.92 5.13
CA LEU A 178 11.12 -17.30 4.65
C LEU A 178 10.56 -18.18 5.76
N LYS A 179 11.16 -18.16 6.95
CA LYS A 179 10.68 -18.93 8.11
C LYS A 179 9.24 -18.57 8.52
N LEU A 180 8.86 -17.30 8.36
CA LEU A 180 7.49 -16.86 8.61
C LEU A 180 6.53 -17.52 7.63
N LEU A 181 6.84 -17.48 6.34
CA LEU A 181 6.04 -18.10 5.28
C LEU A 181 5.95 -19.62 5.47
N GLU A 182 7.07 -20.31 5.69
CA GLU A 182 7.08 -21.77 5.94
C GLU A 182 6.15 -22.15 7.10
N ARG A 183 6.22 -21.41 8.21
CA ARG A 183 5.38 -21.65 9.40
C ARG A 183 3.90 -21.44 9.09
N GLU A 184 3.56 -20.37 8.38
CA GLU A 184 2.17 -20.06 8.06
C GLU A 184 1.58 -21.01 7.01
N MET A 185 2.36 -21.39 6.00
CA MET A 185 1.93 -22.40 5.01
C MET A 185 1.64 -23.73 5.69
N LYS A 186 2.52 -24.17 6.60
CA LYS A 186 2.28 -25.36 7.42
C LYS A 186 1.01 -25.25 8.27
N GLN A 187 0.73 -24.07 8.82
CA GLN A 187 -0.45 -23.85 9.66
C GLN A 187 -1.75 -23.90 8.84
N LEU A 188 -1.76 -23.33 7.63
CA LEU A 188 -2.96 -23.21 6.80
C LEU A 188 -3.24 -24.47 5.98
N CYS A 189 -2.19 -25.04 5.37
CA CYS A 189 -2.31 -26.12 4.40
C CYS A 189 -1.90 -27.48 4.97
N GLY A 190 -1.38 -27.54 6.20
CA GLY A 190 -0.94 -28.77 6.88
C GLY A 190 0.43 -29.28 6.44
N GLU A 191 0.83 -29.05 5.19
CA GLU A 191 2.13 -29.45 4.64
C GLU A 191 3.18 -28.34 4.78
N PRO A 192 4.41 -28.65 5.22
CA PRO A 192 5.47 -27.66 5.30
C PRO A 192 5.95 -27.27 3.89
N LEU A 193 6.02 -25.96 3.64
CA LEU A 193 6.78 -25.42 2.51
C LEU A 193 8.27 -25.41 2.87
N ASN A 194 9.13 -25.81 1.95
CA ASN A 194 10.59 -25.75 2.15
C ASN A 194 11.17 -24.61 1.30
N LEU A 195 11.65 -23.56 1.96
CA LEU A 195 12.25 -22.37 1.35
C LEU A 195 13.76 -22.27 1.64
N SER A 196 14.37 -23.35 2.14
CA SER A 196 15.79 -23.41 2.56
C SER A 196 16.72 -23.96 1.48
#